data_AF-A0A973LJW6-F1
#
_entry.id   AF-A0A973LJW6-F1
#
_cell.length_a   1.000
_cell.length_b   1.000
_cell.length_c   1.000
_cell.angle_alpha   90.00
_cell.angle_beta   90.00
_cell.angle_gamma   90.00
#
_symmetry.space_group_name_H-M   'P 1'
#
loop_
_entity.id
_entity.type
_entity.pdbx_description
1 polymer ?
#
loop_
_entity_poly.entity_id
_entity_poly.type
_entity_poly.pdbx_seq_one_letter_code
_entity_poly.pdbx_strand_id
1 'polypeptide(L)'
;MLDLWHGTNGADRLDLTALPWWRVCRVDAVAPGEGPIQAYLDDLCKAFADQGHEVGRPGSVAGAGRRVELDVLLVHIPVPPGPGTLLDRVQEQYPPLMVSLRRNGDVRGGVRNLVGVFEVDEPLAGAKHLEVVQLARVLMARVGSPKTLFVYPDPETGQILEATLCTMEGGHPSITENIVEDIRDRLVAVACATEVNDRLEQVPDAVQPAAFDAARSPRVLAAAGRRMGRLGLLPPPHRVSDYVSVGMASAYQRYLGIKGFSEGMMFVYDPDLQALVVTASGSFEVDKR
;
A
#
# COMPACT_ATOMS: atom_id res chain seq x y z
N MET A 1 -21.46 -14.44 9.27
CA MET A 1 -20.85 -14.08 7.97
C MET A 1 -19.47 -13.40 8.12
N LEU A 2 -18.96 -13.24 9.35
CA LEU A 2 -17.62 -12.69 9.64
C LEU A 2 -16.67 -13.72 10.30
N ASP A 3 -17.07 -14.99 10.39
CA ASP A 3 -16.30 -16.05 11.07
C ASP A 3 -15.24 -16.74 10.20
N LEU A 4 -14.95 -16.21 9.00
CA LEU A 4 -14.00 -16.81 8.04
C LEU A 4 -12.66 -16.06 7.91
N TRP A 5 -12.38 -15.09 8.79
CA TRP A 5 -11.20 -14.23 8.67
C TRP A 5 -10.10 -14.51 9.71
N HIS A 6 -9.91 -15.79 10.03
CA HIS A 6 -8.74 -16.26 10.77
C HIS A 6 -8.10 -17.44 10.02
N GLY A 7 -6.93 -17.16 9.44
CA GLY A 7 -5.91 -18.15 9.05
C GLY A 7 -6.43 -19.47 8.50
N THR A 8 -6.80 -19.51 7.22
CA THR A 8 -7.04 -20.76 6.54
C THR A 8 -5.75 -21.25 5.91
N ASN A 9 -5.16 -22.29 6.52
CA ASN A 9 -4.37 -23.30 5.79
C ASN A 9 -5.09 -23.60 4.46
N GLY A 10 -4.35 -23.73 3.36
CA GLY A 10 -4.79 -23.55 1.96
C GLY A 10 -5.96 -24.36 1.38
N ALA A 11 -6.85 -24.94 2.19
CA ALA A 11 -8.03 -25.70 1.76
C ALA A 11 -9.25 -24.84 1.36
N ASP A 12 -9.37 -23.60 1.84
CA ASP A 12 -10.51 -22.71 1.53
C ASP A 12 -10.04 -21.39 0.92
N ARG A 13 -9.22 -21.46 -0.14
CA ARG A 13 -8.81 -20.26 -0.86
C ARG A 13 -10.04 -19.66 -1.55
N LEU A 14 -10.51 -18.52 -1.05
CA LEU A 14 -11.68 -17.86 -1.60
C LEU A 14 -11.37 -17.37 -3.02
N ASP A 15 -12.15 -17.84 -3.99
CA ASP A 15 -12.03 -17.39 -5.38
C ASP A 15 -12.42 -15.92 -5.49
N LEU A 16 -11.41 -15.05 -5.61
CA LEU A 16 -11.63 -13.61 -5.75
C LEU A 16 -12.46 -13.27 -6.98
N THR A 17 -12.41 -14.07 -8.05
CA THR A 17 -13.12 -13.77 -9.31
C THR A 17 -14.65 -13.85 -9.15
N ALA A 18 -15.13 -14.53 -8.11
CA ALA A 18 -16.54 -14.62 -7.78
C ALA A 18 -17.06 -13.42 -6.96
N LEU A 19 -16.18 -12.51 -6.52
CA LEU A 19 -16.56 -11.38 -5.68
C LEU A 19 -17.13 -10.22 -6.52
N PRO A 20 -18.16 -9.50 -6.02
CA PRO A 20 -18.85 -8.46 -6.80
C PRO A 20 -17.99 -7.22 -7.08
N TRP A 21 -16.89 -7.05 -6.34
CA TRP A 21 -15.94 -5.95 -6.52
C TRP A 21 -14.78 -6.33 -7.46
N TRP A 22 -14.66 -7.59 -7.85
CA TRP A 22 -13.56 -8.06 -8.68
C TRP A 22 -13.65 -7.47 -10.09
N ARG A 23 -12.50 -7.16 -10.66
CA ARG A 23 -12.35 -6.73 -12.05
C ARG A 23 -11.00 -7.15 -12.59
N VAL A 24 -10.88 -7.17 -13.92
CA VAL A 24 -9.59 -7.32 -14.59
C VAL A 24 -8.70 -6.13 -14.23
N CYS A 25 -7.51 -6.42 -13.72
CA CYS A 25 -6.45 -5.46 -13.42
C CYS A 25 -5.40 -5.46 -14.53
N ARG A 26 -4.79 -4.30 -14.78
CA ARG A 26 -3.58 -4.15 -15.60
C ARG A 26 -2.35 -4.11 -14.71
N VAL A 27 -1.45 -5.06 -14.90
CA VAL A 27 -0.29 -5.27 -14.04
C VAL A 27 0.98 -5.28 -14.88
N ASP A 28 2.02 -4.64 -14.38
CA ASP A 28 3.35 -4.70 -14.96
C ASP A 28 4.42 -4.76 -13.87
N ALA A 29 5.60 -5.26 -14.24
CA ALA A 29 6.75 -5.36 -13.34
C ALA A 29 8.01 -4.82 -14.03
N VAL A 30 8.84 -4.11 -13.25
CA VAL A 30 10.12 -3.57 -13.69
C VAL A 30 11.21 -4.08 -12.76
N ALA A 31 12.14 -4.85 -13.31
CA ALA A 31 13.29 -5.36 -12.59
C ALA A 31 14.58 -5.20 -13.42
N PRO A 32 15.76 -5.16 -12.78
CA PRO A 32 17.03 -4.83 -13.43
C PRO A 32 17.60 -5.93 -14.33
N GLY A 33 16.95 -7.09 -14.44
CA GLY A 33 17.47 -8.25 -15.20
C GLY A 33 17.39 -9.54 -14.39
N GLU A 34 18.37 -10.44 -14.52
CA GLU A 34 18.38 -11.78 -13.91
C GLU A 34 18.45 -11.80 -12.37
N GLY A 35 17.96 -12.88 -11.74
CA GLY A 35 18.11 -13.15 -10.30
C GLY A 35 16.83 -13.66 -9.62
N PRO A 36 16.89 -13.98 -8.31
CA PRO A 36 15.75 -14.47 -7.53
C PRO A 36 14.52 -13.56 -7.59
N ILE A 37 14.72 -12.25 -7.47
CA ILE A 37 13.63 -11.27 -7.52
C ILE A 37 12.98 -11.21 -8.90
N GLN A 38 13.76 -11.34 -9.97
CA GLN A 38 13.21 -11.38 -11.33
C GLN A 38 12.37 -12.64 -11.56
N ALA A 39 12.90 -13.82 -11.19
CA ALA A 39 12.16 -15.07 -11.30
C ALA A 39 10.85 -15.01 -10.51
N TYR A 40 10.89 -14.46 -9.29
CA TYR A 40 9.69 -14.24 -8.48
C TYR A 40 8.69 -13.28 -9.13
N LEU A 41 9.14 -12.18 -9.71
CA LEU A 41 8.25 -11.23 -10.41
C LEU A 41 7.67 -11.83 -11.68
N ASP A 42 8.41 -12.69 -12.39
CA ASP A 42 7.92 -13.43 -13.55
C ASP A 42 6.84 -14.45 -13.15
N ASP A 43 7.06 -15.19 -12.05
CA ASP A 43 6.07 -16.11 -11.47
C ASP A 43 4.81 -15.36 -11.00
N LEU A 44 4.98 -14.19 -10.37
CA LEU A 44 3.87 -13.35 -9.97
C LEU A 44 3.07 -12.81 -11.16
N CYS A 45 3.76 -12.32 -12.20
CA CYS A 45 3.15 -11.92 -13.46
C CYS A 45 2.39 -13.08 -14.11
N LYS A 46 2.98 -14.28 -14.14
CA LYS A 46 2.29 -15.48 -14.61
C LYS A 46 1.03 -15.77 -13.81
N ALA A 47 1.10 -15.71 -12.48
CA ALA A 47 -0.05 -15.96 -11.61
C ALA A 47 -1.18 -14.93 -11.79
N PHE A 48 -0.86 -13.67 -12.10
CA PHE A 48 -1.84 -12.66 -12.52
C PHE A 48 -2.52 -13.05 -13.84
N ALA A 49 -1.72 -13.44 -14.85
CA ALA A 49 -2.26 -13.85 -16.15
C ALA A 49 -3.15 -15.10 -16.04
N ASP A 50 -2.73 -16.09 -15.25
CA ASP A 50 -3.48 -17.32 -15.01
C ASP A 50 -4.82 -17.06 -14.28
N GLN A 51 -4.92 -15.98 -13.48
CA GLN A 51 -6.16 -15.51 -12.85
C GLN A 51 -7.04 -14.65 -13.81
N GLY A 52 -6.56 -14.35 -15.02
CA GLY A 52 -7.29 -13.58 -16.04
C GLY A 52 -7.00 -12.07 -16.05
N HIS A 53 -5.88 -11.63 -15.48
CA HIS A 53 -5.46 -10.23 -15.50
C HIS A 53 -4.60 -9.89 -16.74
N GLU A 54 -4.57 -8.60 -17.12
CA GLU A 54 -3.75 -8.12 -18.23
C GLU A 54 -2.33 -7.84 -17.72
N VAL A 55 -1.34 -8.60 -18.21
CA VAL A 55 0.05 -8.53 -17.74
C VAL A 55 1.00 -8.01 -18.81
N GLY A 56 1.90 -7.13 -18.40
CA GLY A 56 2.96 -6.57 -19.21
C GLY A 56 2.63 -5.20 -19.78
N ARG A 57 3.68 -4.51 -20.23
CA ARG A 57 3.54 -3.24 -20.95
C ARG A 57 2.71 -3.47 -22.21
N PRO A 58 1.76 -2.59 -22.56
CA PRO A 58 1.11 -2.61 -23.85
C PRO A 58 2.15 -2.31 -24.94
N GLY A 59 2.85 -3.35 -25.37
CA GLY A 59 3.73 -3.35 -26.52
C GLY A 59 2.89 -3.42 -27.78
N SER A 60 2.97 -2.38 -28.61
CA SER A 60 2.73 -2.46 -30.06
C SER A 60 1.42 -3.11 -30.54
N VAL A 61 0.29 -2.93 -29.84
CA VAL A 61 -0.99 -2.97 -30.56
C VAL A 61 -0.99 -1.71 -31.43
N ALA A 62 -0.81 -1.91 -32.73
CA ALA A 62 -0.83 -0.86 -33.74
C ALA A 62 -1.97 0.13 -33.47
N GLY A 63 -1.60 1.33 -33.02
CA GLY A 63 -2.56 2.33 -32.57
C GLY A 63 -1.87 3.42 -31.77
N ALA A 64 -1.40 4.44 -32.48
CA ALA A 64 -0.74 5.60 -31.92
C ALA A 64 -1.47 6.17 -30.68
N GLY A 65 -0.72 6.45 -29.62
CA GLY A 65 -1.03 7.53 -28.68
C GLY A 65 -1.91 7.23 -27.46
N ARG A 66 -2.37 6.00 -27.22
CA ARG A 66 -3.21 5.74 -26.02
C ARG A 66 -2.35 5.52 -24.77
N ARG A 67 -2.36 6.49 -23.85
CA ARG A 67 -1.86 6.29 -22.48
C ARG A 67 -2.65 5.15 -21.84
N VAL A 68 -1.97 4.09 -21.42
CA VAL A 68 -2.60 2.98 -20.70
C VAL A 68 -2.36 3.19 -19.21
N GLU A 69 -3.43 3.19 -18.43
CA GLU A 69 -3.34 3.21 -16.97
C GLU A 69 -3.05 1.81 -16.44
N LEU A 70 -2.04 1.69 -15.57
CA LEU A 70 -1.74 0.47 -14.83
C LEU A 70 -2.45 0.52 -13.48
N ASP A 71 -3.05 -0.61 -13.10
CA ASP A 71 -3.64 -0.79 -11.78
C ASP A 71 -2.58 -1.10 -10.74
N VAL A 72 -1.59 -1.93 -11.10
CA VAL A 72 -0.44 -2.29 -10.26
C VAL A 72 0.84 -2.20 -11.09
N LEU A 73 1.87 -1.56 -10.53
CA LEU A 73 3.22 -1.56 -11.07
C LEU A 73 4.19 -1.98 -9.96
N LEU A 74 4.83 -3.13 -10.13
CA LEU A 74 5.89 -3.61 -9.25
C LEU A 74 7.24 -3.12 -9.76
N VAL A 75 8.08 -2.58 -8.89
CA VAL A 75 9.40 -2.08 -9.28
C VAL A 75 10.44 -2.58 -8.30
N HIS A 76 11.35 -3.43 -8.75
CA HIS A 76 12.50 -3.84 -7.96
C HIS A 76 13.43 -2.63 -7.75
N ILE A 77 13.72 -2.36 -6.48
CA ILE A 77 14.66 -1.34 -6.05
C ILE A 77 15.89 -2.07 -5.50
N PRO A 78 17.01 -2.06 -6.25
CA PRO A 78 18.22 -2.73 -5.81
C PRO A 78 18.71 -2.17 -4.47
N VAL A 79 18.99 -3.06 -3.52
CA VAL A 79 19.60 -2.69 -2.25
C VAL A 79 21.12 -2.72 -2.43
N PRO A 80 21.83 -1.60 -2.20
CA PRO A 80 23.29 -1.61 -2.29
C PRO A 80 23.91 -2.65 -1.34
N PRO A 81 24.95 -3.38 -1.77
CA PRO A 81 25.69 -4.26 -0.86
C PRO A 81 26.46 -3.42 0.15
N GLY A 82 26.61 -3.94 1.37
CA GLY A 82 27.42 -3.29 2.40
C GLY A 82 26.99 -3.65 3.82
N PRO A 83 27.77 -3.23 4.83
CA PRO A 83 27.39 -3.38 6.22
C PRO A 83 26.26 -2.41 6.59
N GLY A 84 25.56 -2.70 7.69
CA GLY A 84 24.50 -1.86 8.23
C GLY A 84 23.10 -2.37 7.90
N THR A 85 22.09 -1.67 8.41
CA THR A 85 20.69 -2.06 8.22
C THR A 85 20.23 -1.78 6.79
N LEU A 86 19.11 -2.37 6.38
CA LEU A 86 18.46 -2.01 5.10
C LEU A 86 18.20 -0.49 5.01
N LEU A 87 17.85 0.13 6.14
CA LEU A 87 17.65 1.57 6.25
C LEU A 87 18.93 2.39 6.08
N ASP A 88 20.11 1.85 6.35
CA ASP A 88 21.35 2.58 6.12
C ASP A 88 21.78 2.53 4.65
N ARG A 89 21.41 1.44 3.97
CA ARG A 89 21.85 1.14 2.60
C ARG A 89 20.98 1.79 1.53
N VAL A 90 19.66 1.86 1.73
CA VAL A 90 18.75 2.47 0.75
C VAL A 90 18.73 3.99 0.88
N GLN A 91 19.34 4.70 -0.07
CA GLN A 91 19.39 6.17 -0.07
C GLN A 91 18.08 6.82 -0.56
N GLU A 92 17.89 8.09 -0.23
CA GLU A 92 16.79 8.89 -0.80
C GLU A 92 16.93 9.01 -2.33
N GLN A 93 15.86 8.67 -3.04
CA GLN A 93 15.79 8.74 -4.50
C GLN A 93 15.17 10.07 -4.94
N TYR A 94 15.98 10.97 -5.52
CA TYR A 94 15.49 12.20 -6.12
C TYR A 94 15.71 12.20 -7.65
N PRO A 95 14.67 12.38 -8.48
CA PRO A 95 13.27 12.60 -8.10
C PRO A 95 12.55 11.30 -7.67
N PRO A 96 11.38 11.39 -7.00
CA PRO A 96 10.60 10.21 -6.57
C PRO A 96 10.39 9.18 -7.68
N LEU A 97 10.27 7.90 -7.31
CA LEU A 97 10.28 6.76 -8.22
C LEU A 97 9.36 6.93 -9.44
N MET A 98 8.10 7.32 -9.23
CA MET A 98 7.15 7.54 -10.35
C MET A 98 7.63 8.60 -11.36
N VAL A 99 8.31 9.65 -10.88
CA VAL A 99 8.89 10.69 -11.76
C VAL A 99 10.07 10.12 -12.53
N SER A 100 10.92 9.31 -11.89
CA SER A 100 12.05 8.64 -12.52
C SER A 100 11.59 7.68 -13.63
N LEU A 101 10.60 6.83 -13.35
CA LEU A 101 10.02 5.88 -14.31
C LEU A 101 9.41 6.58 -15.53
N ARG A 102 8.74 7.72 -15.33
CA ARG A 102 8.19 8.52 -16.44
C ARG A 102 9.29 9.17 -17.28
N ARG A 103 10.36 9.66 -16.65
CA ARG A 103 11.51 10.25 -17.36
C ARG A 103 12.26 9.23 -18.20
N ASN A 104 12.41 8.01 -17.69
CA ASN A 104 13.10 6.92 -18.37
C ASN A 104 12.25 6.27 -19.47
N GLY A 105 10.96 6.62 -19.55
CA GLY A 105 10.03 6.08 -20.54
C GLY A 105 9.46 4.70 -20.18
N ASP A 106 9.75 4.20 -18.97
CA ASP A 106 9.20 2.95 -18.43
C ASP A 106 7.69 3.03 -18.19
N VAL A 107 7.18 4.23 -17.89
CA VAL A 107 5.75 4.48 -17.66
C VAL A 107 5.28 5.66 -18.51
N ARG A 108 4.27 5.42 -19.37
CA ARG A 108 3.67 6.45 -20.22
C ARG A 108 2.26 6.90 -19.78
N GLY A 109 1.62 6.19 -18.85
CA GLY A 109 0.28 6.47 -18.35
C GLY A 109 0.20 6.68 -16.83
N GLY A 110 -1.01 6.63 -16.29
CA GLY A 110 -1.25 6.62 -14.85
C GLY A 110 -0.89 5.28 -14.23
N VAL A 111 -0.49 5.29 -12.96
CA VAL A 111 -0.25 4.09 -12.16
C VAL A 111 -1.01 4.29 -10.85
N ARG A 112 -1.97 3.42 -10.57
CA ARG A 112 -2.80 3.52 -9.36
C ARG A 112 -2.05 3.00 -8.13
N ASN A 113 -1.47 1.81 -8.24
CA ASN A 113 -0.68 1.21 -7.17
C ASN A 113 0.76 1.00 -7.61
N LEU A 114 1.65 1.89 -7.17
CA LEU A 114 3.09 1.68 -7.26
C LEU A 114 3.55 0.87 -6.04
N VAL A 115 4.28 -0.22 -6.30
CA VAL A 115 4.81 -1.11 -5.26
C VAL A 115 6.33 -1.21 -5.44
N GLY A 116 7.09 -0.77 -4.43
CA GLY A 116 8.53 -0.94 -4.40
C GLY A 116 8.90 -2.32 -3.87
N VAL A 117 9.62 -3.12 -4.64
CA VAL A 117 10.04 -4.47 -4.28
C VAL A 117 11.48 -4.43 -3.79
N PHE A 118 11.73 -4.96 -2.59
CA PHE A 118 13.04 -4.98 -1.95
C PHE A 118 13.40 -6.40 -1.56
N GLU A 119 14.63 -6.79 -1.88
CA GLU A 119 15.24 -7.98 -1.29
C GLU A 119 15.68 -7.67 0.16
N VAL A 120 15.41 -8.59 1.07
CA VAL A 120 15.84 -8.50 2.47
C VAL A 120 16.69 -9.71 2.83
N ASP A 121 17.60 -9.52 3.79
CA ASP A 121 18.54 -10.56 4.21
C ASP A 121 17.99 -11.42 5.38
N GLU A 122 16.85 -11.02 5.95
CA GLU A 122 16.20 -11.70 7.07
C GLU A 122 14.66 -11.67 6.94
N PRO A 123 13.95 -12.71 7.41
CA PRO A 123 12.49 -12.78 7.37
C PRO A 123 11.86 -11.74 8.32
N LEU A 124 10.71 -11.19 7.93
CA LEU A 124 9.99 -10.17 8.70
C LEU A 124 8.83 -10.75 9.52
N ALA A 125 8.38 -11.99 9.26
CA ALA A 125 7.24 -12.59 9.97
C ALA A 125 7.41 -12.66 11.50
N GLY A 126 8.65 -12.74 11.99
CA GLY A 126 8.98 -12.77 13.42
C GLY A 126 9.36 -11.42 14.03
N ALA A 127 9.46 -10.36 13.22
CA ALA A 127 9.89 -9.04 13.68
C ALA A 127 8.78 -8.31 14.45
N LYS A 128 9.15 -7.34 15.29
CA LYS A 128 8.13 -6.57 16.03
C LYS A 128 7.35 -5.70 15.05
N HIS A 129 6.04 -5.64 15.23
CA HIS A 129 5.15 -4.87 14.36
C HIS A 129 5.64 -3.44 14.10
N LEU A 130 6.04 -2.71 15.15
CA LEU A 130 6.52 -1.33 15.01
C LEU A 130 7.83 -1.21 14.22
N GLU A 131 8.72 -2.20 14.32
CA GLU A 131 10.00 -2.22 13.59
C GLU A 131 9.74 -2.40 12.09
N VAL A 132 8.83 -3.32 11.71
CA VAL A 132 8.43 -3.55 10.31
C VAL A 132 7.72 -2.33 9.72
N VAL A 133 6.80 -1.71 10.48
CA VAL A 133 6.10 -0.49 10.05
C VAL A 133 7.07 0.65 9.83
N GLN A 134 8.01 0.86 10.76
CA GLN A 134 9.02 1.92 10.62
C GLN A 134 9.94 1.67 9.42
N LEU A 135 10.41 0.43 9.24
CA LEU A 135 11.19 0.01 8.08
C LEU A 135 10.46 0.35 6.77
N ALA A 136 9.21 -0.11 6.65
CA ALA A 136 8.38 0.11 5.47
C ALA A 136 8.20 1.61 5.17
N ARG A 137 7.81 2.41 6.17
CA ARG A 137 7.54 3.84 5.97
C ARG A 137 8.77 4.64 5.57
N VAL A 138 9.93 4.34 6.16
CA VAL A 138 11.18 5.00 5.75
C VAL A 138 11.49 4.67 4.29
N LEU A 139 11.37 3.41 3.87
CA LEU A 139 11.65 3.01 2.48
C LEU A 139 10.62 3.57 1.49
N MET A 140 9.34 3.53 1.84
CA MET A 140 8.25 4.18 1.09
C MET A 140 8.57 5.66 0.86
N ALA A 141 8.97 6.37 1.92
CA ALA A 141 9.30 7.78 1.84
C ALA A 141 10.59 8.05 1.06
N ARG A 142 11.64 7.25 1.22
CA ARG A 142 12.91 7.44 0.49
C ARG A 142 12.79 7.21 -1.00
N VAL A 143 11.99 6.24 -1.41
CA VAL A 143 11.80 5.89 -2.82
C VAL A 143 10.64 6.65 -3.46
N GLY A 144 9.62 6.98 -2.69
CA GLY A 144 8.39 7.59 -3.21
C GLY A 144 7.41 6.57 -3.76
N SER A 145 7.29 5.45 -3.05
CA SER A 145 6.28 4.41 -3.31
C SER A 145 5.35 4.31 -2.11
N PRO A 146 4.01 4.31 -2.29
CA PRO A 146 3.05 4.19 -1.19
C PRO A 146 2.94 2.76 -0.64
N LYS A 147 3.49 1.76 -1.34
CA LYS A 147 3.45 0.35 -0.95
C LYS A 147 4.83 -0.27 -1.15
N THR A 148 5.20 -1.22 -0.31
CA THR A 148 6.46 -1.97 -0.45
C THR A 148 6.22 -3.46 -0.31
N LEU A 149 6.94 -4.26 -1.08
CA LEU A 149 6.96 -5.71 -0.99
C LEU A 149 8.38 -6.13 -0.63
N PHE A 150 8.55 -6.66 0.58
CA PHE A 150 9.80 -7.28 0.99
C PHE A 150 9.79 -8.73 0.55
N VAL A 151 10.90 -9.18 -0.02
CA VAL A 151 11.08 -10.55 -0.50
C VAL A 151 12.35 -11.10 0.15
N TYR A 152 12.20 -12.21 0.86
CA TYR A 152 13.32 -12.92 1.50
C TYR A 152 13.64 -14.19 0.68
N PRO A 153 14.68 -14.17 -0.16
CA PRO A 153 15.17 -15.35 -0.85
C PRO A 153 16.06 -16.19 0.05
N ASP A 154 16.02 -17.50 -0.14
CA ASP A 154 17.02 -18.44 0.37
C ASP A 154 18.39 -18.13 -0.26
N PRO A 155 19.45 -17.89 0.54
CA PRO A 155 20.75 -17.50 0.00
C PRO A 155 21.44 -18.55 -0.87
N GLU A 156 21.11 -19.84 -0.72
CA GLU A 156 21.77 -20.93 -1.44
C GLU A 156 21.06 -21.27 -2.76
N THR A 157 19.73 -21.28 -2.73
CA THR A 157 18.88 -21.74 -3.82
C THR A 157 18.23 -20.60 -4.59
N GLY A 158 18.15 -19.40 -4.00
CA GLY A 158 17.39 -18.27 -4.54
C GLY A 158 15.88 -18.46 -4.49
N GLN A 159 15.38 -19.53 -3.86
CA GLN A 159 13.94 -19.74 -3.68
C GLN A 159 13.38 -18.69 -2.73
N ILE A 160 12.23 -18.09 -3.07
CA ILE A 160 11.58 -17.15 -2.14
C ILE A 160 10.97 -17.92 -0.96
N LEU A 161 11.39 -17.57 0.25
CA LEU A 161 10.93 -18.18 1.51
C LEU A 161 9.86 -17.36 2.21
N GLU A 162 9.88 -16.03 2.04
CA GLU A 162 8.88 -15.13 2.60
C GLU A 162 8.65 -13.94 1.66
N ALA A 163 7.40 -13.48 1.57
CA ALA A 163 7.10 -12.15 1.06
C ALA A 163 6.19 -11.38 2.03
N THR A 164 6.53 -10.13 2.28
CA THR A 164 5.82 -9.24 3.22
C THR A 164 5.37 -7.97 2.50
N LEU A 165 4.05 -7.82 2.29
CA LEU A 165 3.45 -6.66 1.63
C LEU A 165 3.09 -5.59 2.67
N CYS A 166 3.79 -4.45 2.65
CA CYS A 166 3.55 -3.34 3.55
C CYS A 166 2.78 -2.19 2.90
N THR A 167 1.95 -1.54 3.70
CA THR A 167 1.15 -0.36 3.33
C THR A 167 1.43 0.81 4.27
N MET A 168 1.05 2.03 3.86
CA MET A 168 1.27 3.24 4.67
C MET A 168 0.56 3.17 6.03
N GLU A 169 -0.59 2.50 6.06
CA GLU A 169 -1.45 2.27 7.20
C GLU A 169 -0.83 1.31 8.24
N GLY A 170 0.29 0.66 7.89
CA GLY A 170 1.03 -0.23 8.79
C GLY A 170 0.62 -1.70 8.70
N GLY A 171 -0.28 -2.08 7.80
CA GLY A 171 -0.55 -3.48 7.50
C GLY A 171 0.65 -4.12 6.79
N HIS A 172 1.12 -5.27 7.29
CA HIS A 172 2.29 -6.00 6.78
C HIS A 172 2.15 -7.53 6.82
N PRO A 173 1.12 -8.13 6.19
CA PRO A 173 1.02 -9.59 6.13
C PRO A 173 2.28 -10.22 5.51
N SER A 174 2.96 -11.07 6.30
CA SER A 174 4.04 -11.94 5.86
C SER A 174 3.48 -13.29 5.41
N ILE A 175 3.89 -13.74 4.23
CA ILE A 175 3.45 -14.98 3.62
C ILE A 175 4.64 -15.90 3.41
N THR A 176 4.55 -17.13 3.91
CA THR A 176 5.59 -18.17 3.80
C THR A 176 5.14 -19.41 3.02
N GLU A 177 3.86 -19.48 2.65
CA GLU A 177 3.26 -20.58 1.88
C GLU A 177 2.43 -20.00 0.74
N ASN A 178 2.40 -20.66 -0.44
CA ASN A 178 1.69 -20.18 -1.63
C ASN A 178 1.96 -18.68 -1.93
N ILE A 179 3.23 -18.29 -1.76
CA ILE A 179 3.66 -16.88 -1.67
C ILE A 179 3.18 -16.08 -2.88
N VAL A 180 3.37 -16.63 -4.07
CA VAL A 180 3.05 -15.97 -5.34
C VAL A 180 1.55 -15.68 -5.44
N GLU A 181 0.71 -16.69 -5.22
CA GLU A 181 -0.73 -16.54 -5.35
C GLU A 181 -1.30 -15.61 -4.27
N ASP A 182 -0.80 -15.70 -3.03
CA ASP A 182 -1.28 -14.88 -1.90
C ASP A 182 -0.90 -13.41 -2.07
N ILE A 183 0.31 -13.13 -2.53
CA ILE A 183 0.72 -11.76 -2.86
C ILE A 183 -0.09 -11.23 -4.04
N ARG A 184 -0.33 -12.04 -5.09
CA ARG A 184 -1.24 -11.67 -6.20
C ARG A 184 -2.61 -11.29 -5.67
N ASP A 185 -3.26 -12.14 -4.90
CA ASP A 185 -4.62 -11.93 -4.40
C ASP A 185 -4.73 -10.65 -3.54
N ARG A 186 -3.71 -10.37 -2.72
CA ARG A 186 -3.63 -9.13 -1.94
C ARG A 186 -3.47 -7.90 -2.83
N LEU A 187 -2.63 -7.96 -3.85
CA LEU A 187 -2.45 -6.88 -4.81
C LEU A 187 -3.70 -6.64 -5.66
N VAL A 188 -4.43 -7.71 -6.04
CA VAL A 188 -5.73 -7.62 -6.73
C VAL A 188 -6.75 -6.93 -5.83
N ALA A 189 -6.85 -7.32 -4.56
CA ALA A 189 -7.76 -6.68 -3.61
C ALA A 189 -7.46 -5.18 -3.46
N VAL A 190 -6.17 -4.82 -3.35
CA VAL A 190 -5.72 -3.41 -3.31
C VAL A 190 -6.06 -2.67 -4.61
N ALA A 191 -5.88 -3.30 -5.77
CA ALA A 191 -6.16 -2.69 -7.07
C ALA A 191 -7.66 -2.51 -7.35
N CYS A 192 -8.49 -3.41 -6.84
CA CYS A 192 -9.94 -3.36 -6.98
C CYS A 192 -10.60 -2.46 -5.93
N ALA A 193 -9.90 -2.15 -4.82
CA ALA A 193 -10.36 -1.18 -3.85
C ALA A 193 -10.53 0.20 -4.49
N THR A 194 -11.61 0.88 -4.13
CA THR A 194 -11.85 2.27 -4.55
C THR A 194 -11.44 3.20 -3.43
N GLU A 195 -10.48 4.09 -3.68
CA GLU A 195 -10.16 5.14 -2.71
C GLU A 195 -11.34 6.10 -2.59
N VAL A 196 -11.74 6.40 -1.35
CA VAL A 196 -12.86 7.31 -1.06
C VAL A 196 -12.57 8.73 -1.58
N ASN A 197 -11.29 9.12 -1.61
CA ASN A 197 -10.86 10.45 -2.06
C ASN A 197 -11.04 10.66 -3.58
N ASP A 198 -10.99 9.61 -4.40
CA ASP A 198 -11.16 9.70 -5.85
C ASP A 198 -12.59 10.09 -6.26
N ARG A 199 -13.55 10.03 -5.33
CA ARG A 199 -14.96 10.37 -5.52
C ARG A 199 -15.52 11.23 -4.39
N LEU A 200 -14.70 12.08 -3.79
CA LEU A 200 -15.15 12.99 -2.75
C LEU A 200 -15.98 14.13 -3.35
N GLU A 201 -17.30 13.96 -3.37
CA GLU A 201 -18.22 15.08 -3.57
C GLU A 201 -18.56 15.70 -2.22
N GLN A 202 -18.12 16.95 -2.01
CA GLN A 202 -18.53 17.71 -0.84
C GLN A 202 -19.96 18.19 -1.06
N VAL A 203 -20.91 17.61 -0.34
CA VAL A 203 -22.32 18.02 -0.38
C VAL A 203 -22.57 18.94 0.82
N PRO A 204 -22.78 20.26 0.60
CA PRO A 204 -23.12 21.19 1.67
C PRO A 204 -24.40 20.75 2.38
N ASP A 205 -24.42 20.89 3.71
CA ASP A 205 -25.59 20.60 4.55
C ASP A 205 -26.19 19.19 4.37
N ALA A 206 -25.39 18.22 3.89
CA ALA A 206 -25.80 16.82 3.73
C ALA A 206 -26.32 16.21 5.04
N VAL A 207 -25.79 16.68 6.17
CA VAL A 207 -26.32 16.45 7.50
C VAL A 207 -26.63 17.79 8.14
N GLN A 208 -27.86 17.97 8.60
CA GLN A 208 -28.27 19.18 9.31
C GLN A 208 -27.48 19.31 10.63
N PRO A 209 -26.97 20.50 10.98
CA PRO A 209 -26.18 20.68 12.21
C PRO A 209 -26.88 20.19 13.47
N ALA A 210 -28.18 20.46 13.61
CA ALA A 210 -28.98 20.00 14.74
C ALA A 210 -29.08 18.47 14.85
N ALA A 211 -29.15 17.77 13.70
CA ALA A 211 -29.15 16.31 13.67
C ALA A 211 -27.78 15.74 14.07
N PHE A 212 -26.71 16.35 13.58
CA PHE A 212 -25.34 15.97 13.95
C PHE A 212 -25.07 16.17 15.46
N ASP A 213 -25.55 17.29 16.04
CA ASP A 213 -25.39 17.59 17.46
C ASP A 213 -26.24 16.68 18.37
N ALA A 214 -27.40 16.22 17.87
CA ALA A 214 -28.24 15.26 18.56
C ALA A 214 -27.67 13.84 18.50
N ALA A 215 -26.97 13.49 17.41
CA ALA A 215 -26.41 12.16 17.20
C ALA A 215 -25.37 11.78 18.26
N ARG A 216 -25.45 10.53 18.72
CA ARG A 216 -24.54 10.01 19.75
C ARG A 216 -23.17 9.63 19.17
N SER A 217 -23.11 9.23 17.90
CA SER A 217 -21.92 8.64 17.29
C SER A 217 -20.69 9.53 17.30
N PRO A 218 -20.74 10.83 16.95
CA PRO A 218 -19.56 11.70 17.00
C PRO A 218 -18.94 11.75 18.40
N ARG A 219 -19.77 11.84 19.45
CA ARG A 219 -19.31 11.89 20.84
C ARG A 219 -18.67 10.57 21.28
N VAL A 220 -19.25 9.44 20.87
CA VAL A 220 -18.74 8.10 21.19
C VAL A 220 -17.41 7.84 20.49
N LEU A 221 -17.29 8.19 19.20
CA LEU A 221 -16.02 8.09 18.46
C LEU A 221 -14.92 8.95 19.10
N ALA A 222 -15.24 10.19 19.46
CA ALA A 222 -14.28 11.07 20.15
C ALA A 222 -13.86 10.50 21.52
N ALA A 223 -14.80 9.94 22.29
CA ALA A 223 -14.49 9.30 23.57
C ALA A 223 -13.64 8.03 23.40
N ALA A 224 -13.89 7.24 22.37
CA ALA A 224 -13.09 6.07 22.00
C ALA A 224 -11.66 6.48 21.63
N GLY A 225 -11.50 7.51 20.79
CA GLY A 225 -10.19 8.07 20.42
C GLY A 225 -9.38 8.50 21.64
N ARG A 226 -9.97 9.35 22.49
CA ARG A 226 -9.33 9.79 23.75
C ARG A 226 -8.95 8.61 24.66
N ARG A 227 -9.79 7.57 24.72
CA ARG A 227 -9.50 6.38 25.52
C ARG A 227 -8.32 5.60 24.94
N MET A 228 -8.31 5.35 23.63
CA MET A 228 -7.21 4.66 22.95
C MET A 228 -5.91 5.46 23.07
N GLY A 229 -5.96 6.79 22.95
CA GLY A 229 -4.84 7.69 23.20
C GLY A 229 -4.27 7.57 24.61
N ARG A 230 -5.12 7.58 25.65
CA ARG A 230 -4.68 7.35 27.05
C ARG A 230 -4.07 5.98 27.29
N LEU A 231 -4.50 4.97 26.53
CA LEU A 231 -3.95 3.61 26.60
C LEU A 231 -2.66 3.44 25.79
N GLY A 232 -2.19 4.49 25.10
CA GLY A 232 -1.03 4.41 24.22
C GLY A 232 -1.26 3.57 22.96
N LEU A 233 -2.53 3.35 22.59
CA LEU A 233 -2.92 2.54 21.43
C LEU A 233 -2.99 3.35 20.13
N LEU A 234 -2.94 4.68 20.22
CA LEU A 234 -2.86 5.58 19.07
C LEU A 234 -1.47 6.23 19.03
N PRO A 235 -0.59 5.83 18.10
CA PRO A 235 0.67 6.55 17.90
C PRO A 235 0.40 8.00 17.44
N PRO A 236 1.32 8.94 17.71
CA PRO A 236 1.18 10.31 17.24
C PRO A 236 1.16 10.36 15.70
N PRO A 237 0.50 11.36 15.07
CA PRO A 237 0.59 11.54 13.62
C PRO A 237 2.05 11.73 13.19
N HIS A 238 2.46 11.01 12.14
CA HIS A 238 3.79 11.15 11.57
C HIS A 238 3.79 12.08 10.37
N ARG A 239 4.79 12.96 10.31
CA ARG A 239 5.02 13.82 9.15
C ARG A 239 5.94 13.12 8.18
N VAL A 240 5.76 13.37 6.89
CA VAL A 240 6.68 12.84 5.86
C VAL A 240 8.12 13.31 6.12
N SER A 241 8.29 14.52 6.65
CA SER A 241 9.59 15.09 7.06
C SER A 241 10.31 14.30 8.16
N ASP A 242 9.62 13.40 8.87
CA ASP A 242 10.24 12.57 9.91
C ASP A 242 11.05 11.41 9.29
N TYR A 243 10.85 11.14 8.00
CA TYR A 243 11.42 9.97 7.31
C TYR A 243 12.41 10.33 6.18
N VAL A 244 12.36 11.57 5.69
CA VAL A 244 13.19 12.03 4.57
C VAL A 244 13.65 13.47 4.76
N SER A 245 14.66 13.86 3.99
CA SER A 245 15.18 15.22 3.93
C SER A 245 14.09 16.26 3.64
N VAL A 246 14.33 17.50 4.10
CA VAL A 246 13.43 18.64 3.89
C VAL A 246 13.15 18.88 2.39
N GLY A 247 14.15 18.64 1.53
CA GLY A 247 14.01 18.76 0.08
C GLY A 247 13.02 17.73 -0.49
N MET A 248 13.11 16.48 -0.06
CA MET A 248 12.20 15.41 -0.47
C MET A 248 10.78 15.63 0.06
N ALA A 249 10.65 15.99 1.35
CA ALA A 249 9.36 16.31 1.95
C ALA A 249 8.65 17.46 1.20
N SER A 250 9.41 18.50 0.80
CA SER A 250 8.89 19.60 -0.01
C SER A 250 8.44 19.15 -1.40
N ALA A 251 9.18 18.22 -2.02
CA ALA A 251 8.80 17.64 -3.30
C ALA A 251 7.51 16.81 -3.18
N TYR A 252 7.32 16.02 -2.13
CA TYR A 252 6.09 15.27 -1.91
C TYR A 252 4.88 16.16 -1.68
N GLN A 253 5.03 17.21 -0.86
CA GLN A 253 3.95 18.17 -0.66
C GLN A 253 3.58 18.85 -1.98
N ARG A 254 4.57 19.23 -2.80
CA ARG A 254 4.35 19.95 -4.06
C ARG A 254 3.78 19.07 -5.18
N TYR A 255 4.28 17.85 -5.33
CA TYR A 255 3.95 16.99 -6.47
C TYR A 255 2.87 15.94 -6.17
N LEU A 256 2.76 15.50 -4.91
CA LEU A 256 1.83 14.44 -4.51
C LEU A 256 0.75 14.92 -3.54
N GLY A 257 0.84 16.14 -3.01
CA GLY A 257 -0.13 16.67 -2.03
C GLY A 257 -0.11 15.95 -0.68
N ILE A 258 0.89 15.09 -0.43
CA ILE A 258 1.00 14.28 0.79
C ILE A 258 1.65 15.13 1.88
N LYS A 259 0.90 15.37 2.98
CA LYS A 259 1.39 16.13 4.14
C LYS A 259 1.83 15.23 5.30
N GLY A 260 1.28 14.03 5.42
CA GLY A 260 1.53 13.12 6.53
C GLY A 260 0.73 11.84 6.41
N PHE A 261 0.98 10.90 7.32
CA PHE A 261 0.34 9.59 7.34
C PHE A 261 -0.61 9.48 8.53
N SER A 262 -1.80 8.97 8.28
CA SER A 262 -2.84 8.77 9.30
C SER A 262 -2.80 7.33 9.80
N GLU A 263 -2.53 7.14 11.08
CA GLU A 263 -2.27 5.80 11.66
C GLU A 263 -3.53 5.06 12.15
N GLY A 264 -4.71 5.61 11.93
CA GLY A 264 -5.93 4.88 12.26
C GLY A 264 -7.15 5.57 11.72
N MET A 265 -8.25 4.84 11.63
CA MET A 265 -9.59 5.37 11.36
C MET A 265 -10.53 4.65 12.31
N MET A 266 -11.23 5.42 13.16
CA MET A 266 -12.41 4.87 13.85
C MET A 266 -13.62 5.28 13.05
N PHE A 267 -14.51 4.33 12.80
CA PHE A 267 -15.76 4.56 12.10
C PHE A 267 -16.91 3.88 12.82
N VAL A 268 -18.10 4.42 12.64
CA VAL A 268 -19.35 3.79 13.07
C VAL A 268 -20.43 4.19 12.08
N TYR A 269 -21.30 3.25 11.73
CA TYR A 269 -22.51 3.61 11.01
C TYR A 269 -23.54 4.16 11.99
N ASP A 270 -23.95 5.41 11.80
CA ASP A 270 -24.98 6.07 12.60
C ASP A 270 -26.34 5.95 11.88
N PRO A 271 -27.30 5.20 12.43
CA PRO A 271 -28.60 5.02 11.81
C PRO A 271 -29.48 6.29 11.85
N ASP A 272 -29.29 7.20 12.82
CA ASP A 272 -30.07 8.44 12.89
C ASP A 272 -29.62 9.43 11.81
N LEU A 273 -28.33 9.39 11.47
CA LEU A 273 -27.75 10.17 10.39
C LEU A 273 -27.81 9.45 9.02
N GLN A 274 -28.13 8.15 9.01
CA GLN A 274 -28.03 7.26 7.85
C GLN A 274 -26.64 7.34 7.17
N ALA A 275 -25.59 7.51 7.97
CA ALA A 275 -24.26 7.85 7.48
C ALA A 275 -23.16 7.05 8.18
N LEU A 276 -22.10 6.75 7.45
CA LEU A 276 -20.85 6.29 8.05
C LEU A 276 -20.12 7.50 8.65
N VAL A 277 -20.08 7.58 9.98
CA VAL A 277 -19.34 8.62 10.70
C VAL A 277 -17.92 8.12 10.92
N VAL A 278 -16.93 8.88 10.44
CA VAL A 278 -15.51 8.51 10.52
C VAL A 278 -14.70 9.58 11.25
N THR A 279 -13.62 9.14 11.89
CA THR A 279 -12.55 10.03 12.34
C THR A 279 -11.38 9.90 11.36
N ALA A 280 -11.05 10.98 10.65
CA ALA A 280 -9.94 11.01 9.71
C ALA A 280 -8.84 11.95 10.23
N SER A 281 -7.64 11.40 10.44
CA SER A 281 -6.41 12.17 10.68
C SER A 281 -5.68 12.33 9.34
N GLY A 282 -4.69 13.22 9.24
CA GLY A 282 -3.97 13.48 7.99
C GLY A 282 -4.35 14.84 7.38
N SER A 283 -4.95 14.87 6.19
CA SER A 283 -5.27 16.10 5.45
C SER A 283 -6.18 17.10 6.19
N PHE A 284 -6.89 16.64 7.22
CA PHE A 284 -7.81 17.43 8.05
C PHE A 284 -7.21 17.85 9.40
N GLU A 285 -5.94 17.50 9.68
CA GLU A 285 -5.20 17.88 10.91
C GLU A 285 -5.92 17.53 12.22
N VAL A 286 -6.80 16.52 12.21
CA VAL A 286 -7.52 16.08 13.41
C VAL A 286 -6.61 15.22 14.29
N ASP A 287 -6.32 15.71 15.50
CA ASP A 287 -5.77 14.89 16.57
C ASP A 287 -6.89 14.08 17.23
N LYS A 288 -6.73 12.76 17.26
CA LYS A 288 -7.72 11.81 17.81
C LYS A 288 -7.53 11.55 19.29
N ARG A 289 -6.49 12.12 19.90
CA ARG A 289 -6.12 11.96 21.30
C ARG A 289 -6.97 12.82 22.24
#